data_AF-A0A0W8FNQ9-F1
#
_entry.id   AF-A0A0W8FNQ9-F1
#
_cell.length_a   1.000
_cell.length_b   1.000
_cell.length_c   1.000
_cell.angle_alpha   90.00
_cell.angle_beta   90.00
_cell.angle_gamma   90.00
#
_symmetry.space_group_name_H-M   'P 1'
#
loop_
_entity.id
_entity.type
_entity.pdbx_description
1 polymer ?
#
loop_
_entity_poly.entity_id
_entity_poly.type
_entity_poly.pdbx_seq_one_letter_code
_entity_poly.pdbx_strand_id
1 'polypeptide(L)'
;MLLTPPLGTASILPYYRNTVFQLAVIGEEFATECGGLTLLLLAHNLGVAPLLLSGSLRNILGQMIPFYLKSYILGRPDCMAFAITEPGAGSDVEETEGGALAKLVTTAKHAPEKGGYILNGRKCFISDGAIADKVTVFAKLENEGIESWTCFLVERGMQGFSVGRSERKLGQRASDASELIFDNVFIPNKNVVGKLRSGWAINRNVLNYSRPVVGAMALGHGRGAFERCLEFCRKTYLGPKHLIEYQDVQLELADMAMSLWAARSMIWHSCKQFRCYQSASASAKVFASDTAFKVCNQAMELMGDHGYLHAHGVERAWRDARLTQIYEGTNQINRLALFEHHLSTDFKV
;
A
#
# COMPACT_ATOMS: atom_id res chain seq x y z
N MET A 1 -24.41 -24.11 5.34
CA MET A 1 -24.25 -24.97 4.13
C MET A 1 -23.80 -24.03 3.03
N LEU A 2 -22.48 -23.92 2.84
CA LEU A 2 -21.79 -24.44 1.65
C LEU A 2 -22.29 -23.75 0.38
N LEU A 3 -21.41 -22.92 -0.20
CA LEU A 3 -21.48 -22.35 -1.55
C LEU A 3 -22.47 -23.14 -2.41
N THR A 4 -23.58 -22.49 -2.82
CA THR A 4 -24.64 -23.14 -3.60
C THR A 4 -24.04 -23.92 -4.77
N PRO A 5 -24.23 -25.26 -4.83
CA PRO A 5 -23.84 -26.04 -5.98
C PRO A 5 -24.72 -25.72 -7.20
N PRO A 6 -24.15 -25.70 -8.42
CA PRO A 6 -22.74 -25.92 -8.68
C PRO A 6 -21.96 -24.66 -8.26
N LEU A 7 -20.85 -24.86 -7.53
CA LEU A 7 -19.75 -23.91 -7.50
C LEU A 7 -19.61 -23.38 -8.92
N GLY A 8 -19.80 -22.07 -9.08
CA GLY A 8 -20.29 -21.46 -10.31
C GLY A 8 -19.71 -22.06 -11.59
N THR A 9 -20.53 -22.13 -12.63
CA THR A 9 -20.16 -22.48 -14.01
C THR A 9 -19.05 -21.62 -14.62
N ALA A 10 -18.52 -20.65 -13.86
CA ALA A 10 -17.34 -19.89 -14.20
C ALA A 10 -16.09 -20.76 -14.09
N SER A 11 -15.31 -20.79 -15.17
CA SER A 11 -13.98 -21.40 -15.16
C SER A 11 -13.13 -20.86 -14.01
N ILE A 12 -12.31 -21.72 -13.39
CA ILE A 12 -11.34 -21.30 -12.37
C ILE A 12 -10.12 -20.60 -13.01
N LEU A 13 -9.92 -20.72 -14.33
CA LEU A 13 -8.80 -20.12 -15.06
C LEU A 13 -8.73 -18.58 -14.94
N PRO A 14 -9.84 -17.82 -15.04
CA PRO A 14 -9.86 -16.38 -14.72
C PRO A 14 -9.37 -16.03 -13.31
N TYR A 15 -9.63 -16.90 -12.33
CA TYR A 15 -9.23 -16.73 -10.92
C TYR A 15 -7.81 -17.23 -10.63
N TYR A 16 -7.20 -17.93 -11.60
CA TYR A 16 -5.78 -18.29 -11.62
C TYR A 16 -4.88 -17.09 -11.91
N ARG A 17 -5.45 -15.92 -12.22
CA ARG A 17 -4.71 -14.67 -12.46
C ARG A 17 -4.11 -14.16 -11.15
N ASN A 18 -2.82 -13.83 -11.19
CA ASN A 18 -2.05 -13.30 -10.07
C ASN A 18 -2.83 -12.18 -9.34
N THR A 19 -3.19 -12.38 -8.07
CA THR A 19 -3.93 -11.41 -7.25
C THR A 19 -3.30 -10.03 -7.27
N VAL A 20 -1.96 -9.96 -7.31
CA VAL A 20 -1.21 -8.69 -7.38
C VAL A 20 -1.50 -7.96 -8.69
N PHE A 21 -1.61 -8.68 -9.81
CA PHE A 21 -1.98 -8.07 -11.08
C PHE A 21 -3.40 -7.51 -11.05
N GLN A 22 -4.35 -8.22 -10.44
CA GLN A 22 -5.73 -7.74 -10.30
C GLN A 22 -5.79 -6.46 -9.46
N LEU A 23 -5.11 -6.44 -8.31
CA LEU A 23 -5.01 -5.26 -7.46
C LEU A 23 -4.28 -4.11 -8.15
N ALA A 24 -3.24 -4.38 -8.94
CA ALA A 24 -2.55 -3.36 -9.71
C ALA A 24 -3.47 -2.72 -10.77
N VAL A 25 -4.26 -3.52 -11.50
CA VAL A 25 -5.25 -2.98 -12.46
C VAL A 25 -6.29 -2.13 -11.73
N ILE A 26 -6.87 -2.63 -10.62
CA ILE A 26 -7.83 -1.85 -9.82
C ILE A 26 -7.18 -0.55 -9.32
N GLY A 27 -5.95 -0.63 -8.82
CA GLY A 27 -5.19 0.50 -8.32
C GLY A 27 -4.96 1.55 -9.39
N GLU A 28 -4.51 1.16 -10.58
CA GLU A 28 -4.30 2.07 -11.71
C GLU A 28 -5.61 2.76 -12.12
N GLU A 29 -6.68 1.99 -12.34
CA GLU A 29 -7.95 2.51 -12.84
C GLU A 29 -8.63 3.46 -11.85
N PHE A 30 -8.67 3.13 -10.56
CA PHE A 30 -9.33 4.00 -9.58
C PHE A 30 -8.48 5.24 -9.28
N ALA A 31 -7.16 5.11 -9.32
CA ALA A 31 -6.23 6.19 -9.00
C ALA A 31 -6.18 7.29 -10.07
N THR A 32 -6.66 7.05 -11.30
CA THR A 32 -6.85 8.15 -12.27
C THR A 32 -7.82 9.19 -11.74
N GLU A 33 -8.85 8.76 -11.03
CA GLU A 33 -9.89 9.64 -10.51
C GLU A 33 -9.55 10.17 -9.12
N CYS A 34 -9.28 9.32 -8.14
CA CYS A 34 -9.07 9.77 -6.76
C CYS A 34 -8.12 8.87 -5.98
N GLY A 35 -6.89 9.35 -5.72
CA GLY A 35 -5.91 8.57 -4.96
C GLY A 35 -6.29 8.31 -3.52
N GLY A 36 -7.03 9.22 -2.90
CA GLY A 36 -7.56 9.00 -1.54
C GLY A 36 -8.55 7.83 -1.46
N LEU A 37 -9.51 7.75 -2.39
CA LEU A 37 -10.48 6.64 -2.40
C LEU A 37 -9.81 5.33 -2.81
N THR A 38 -8.86 5.37 -3.74
CA THR A 38 -8.07 4.18 -4.10
C THR A 38 -7.28 3.65 -2.90
N LEU A 39 -6.61 4.52 -2.15
CA LEU A 39 -5.87 4.10 -0.96
C LEU A 39 -6.82 3.51 0.09
N LEU A 40 -7.97 4.13 0.35
CA LEU A 40 -9.00 3.61 1.26
C LEU A 40 -9.45 2.18 0.88
N LEU A 41 -9.62 1.90 -0.41
CA LEU A 41 -10.03 0.56 -0.86
C LEU A 41 -8.89 -0.46 -0.75
N LEU A 42 -7.65 -0.05 -1.06
CA LEU A 42 -6.51 -0.96 -1.13
C LEU A 42 -5.76 -1.15 0.19
N ALA A 43 -5.88 -0.22 1.14
CA ALA A 43 -5.33 -0.38 2.49
C ALA A 43 -5.96 -1.58 3.22
N HIS A 44 -7.23 -1.90 2.96
CA HIS A 44 -7.83 -3.16 3.41
C HIS A 44 -7.04 -4.40 2.93
N ASN A 45 -6.67 -4.45 1.65
CA ASN A 45 -5.90 -5.57 1.10
C ASN A 45 -4.52 -5.68 1.76
N LEU A 46 -3.89 -4.54 2.05
CA LEU A 46 -2.64 -4.49 2.82
C LEU A 46 -2.82 -5.02 4.25
N GLY A 47 -3.91 -4.63 4.93
CA GLY A 47 -4.24 -5.10 6.28
C GLY A 47 -4.47 -6.62 6.36
N VAL A 48 -5.02 -7.22 5.31
CA VAL A 48 -5.28 -8.67 5.19
C VAL A 48 -4.02 -9.45 4.82
N ALA A 49 -3.09 -8.84 4.07
CA ALA A 49 -1.93 -9.51 3.51
C ALA A 49 -1.10 -10.32 4.53
N PRO A 50 -0.86 -9.89 5.79
CA PRO A 50 -0.17 -10.72 6.78
C PRO A 50 -0.86 -12.05 7.08
N LEU A 51 -2.20 -12.09 7.09
CA LEU A 51 -2.95 -13.33 7.33
C LEU A 51 -2.73 -14.32 6.17
N LEU A 52 -2.81 -13.81 4.94
CA LEU A 52 -2.62 -14.61 3.72
C LEU A 52 -1.17 -15.08 3.56
N LEU A 53 -0.22 -14.16 3.65
CA LEU A 53 1.19 -14.40 3.37
C LEU A 53 1.95 -15.07 4.52
N SER A 54 1.33 -15.20 5.70
CA SER A 54 1.85 -16.06 6.78
C SER A 54 1.85 -17.56 6.41
N GLY A 55 1.04 -17.98 5.43
CA GLY A 55 0.83 -19.39 5.09
C GLY A 55 0.12 -20.21 6.18
N SER A 56 -0.36 -19.55 7.25
CA SER A 56 -0.98 -20.22 8.38
C SER A 56 -2.45 -20.53 8.10
N LEU A 57 -2.76 -21.81 7.86
CA LEU A 57 -4.15 -22.29 7.72
C LEU A 57 -4.98 -21.94 8.95
N ARG A 58 -4.38 -21.90 10.16
CA ARG A 58 -5.06 -21.48 11.38
C ARG A 58 -5.54 -20.03 11.31
N ASN A 59 -4.69 -19.13 10.80
CA ASN A 59 -5.04 -17.72 10.67
C ASN A 59 -6.05 -17.49 9.53
N ILE A 60 -5.89 -18.20 8.41
CA ILE A 60 -6.81 -18.13 7.27
C ILE A 60 -8.21 -18.62 7.68
N LEU A 61 -8.31 -19.85 8.19
CA LEU A 61 -9.60 -20.47 8.55
C LEU A 61 -10.22 -19.85 9.81
N GLY A 62 -9.40 -19.46 10.78
CA GLY A 62 -9.86 -18.99 12.09
C GLY A 62 -10.06 -17.48 12.21
N GLN A 63 -9.47 -16.67 11.32
CA GLN A 63 -9.55 -15.21 11.38
C GLN A 63 -10.03 -14.58 10.07
N MET A 64 -9.38 -14.92 8.95
CA MET A 64 -9.66 -14.27 7.65
C MET A 64 -11.03 -14.66 7.06
N ILE A 65 -11.33 -15.95 6.95
CA ILE A 65 -12.62 -16.41 6.42
C ILE A 65 -13.80 -15.95 7.29
N PRO A 66 -13.77 -16.09 8.64
CA PRO A 66 -14.84 -15.58 9.49
C PRO A 66 -15.04 -14.08 9.39
N PHE A 67 -13.96 -13.30 9.18
CA PHE A 67 -14.05 -11.87 8.96
C PHE A 67 -14.92 -11.55 7.74
N TYR A 68 -14.57 -12.09 6.56
CA TYR A 68 -15.36 -11.85 5.34
C TYR A 68 -16.77 -12.44 5.40
N LEU A 69 -16.94 -13.61 6.02
CA LEU A 69 -18.25 -14.23 6.16
C LEU A 69 -19.17 -13.38 7.03
N LYS A 70 -18.65 -12.81 8.13
CA LYS A 70 -19.39 -11.89 8.98
C LYS A 70 -19.84 -10.65 8.19
N SER A 71 -18.93 -10.00 7.46
CA SER A 71 -19.25 -8.82 6.64
C SER A 71 -20.32 -9.13 5.60
N TYR A 72 -20.22 -10.27 4.93
CA TYR A 72 -21.21 -10.75 3.95
C TYR A 72 -22.59 -10.97 4.59
N ILE A 73 -22.65 -11.71 5.70
CA ILE A 73 -23.91 -12.01 6.40
C ILE A 73 -24.58 -10.73 6.91
N LEU A 74 -23.81 -9.79 7.44
CA LEU A 74 -24.32 -8.54 7.99
C LEU A 74 -24.61 -7.48 6.92
N GLY A 75 -24.19 -7.70 5.67
CA GLY A 75 -24.36 -6.73 4.58
C GLY A 75 -23.63 -5.40 4.82
N ARG A 76 -22.56 -5.39 5.64
CA ARG A 76 -21.78 -4.18 5.93
C ARG A 76 -20.31 -4.41 5.57
N PRO A 77 -19.62 -3.42 4.96
CA PRO A 77 -18.19 -3.54 4.68
C PRO A 77 -17.41 -3.47 6.00
N ASP A 78 -16.53 -4.44 6.22
CA ASP A 78 -15.55 -4.39 7.30
C ASP A 78 -14.15 -4.19 6.68
N CYS A 79 -13.34 -3.36 7.32
CA CYS A 79 -12.00 -3.03 6.83
C CYS A 79 -10.90 -3.54 7.75
N MET A 80 -9.69 -3.67 7.18
CA MET A 80 -8.49 -4.01 7.94
C MET A 80 -7.40 -2.97 7.71
N ALA A 81 -6.56 -2.75 8.71
CA ALA A 81 -5.40 -1.88 8.59
C ALA A 81 -4.10 -2.65 8.89
N PHE A 82 -2.99 -2.12 8.37
CA PHE A 82 -1.65 -2.68 8.51
C PHE A 82 -0.76 -1.72 9.30
N ALA A 83 -0.24 -2.17 10.44
CA ALA A 83 0.40 -1.29 11.41
C ALA A 83 1.85 -1.71 11.73
N ILE A 84 2.78 -1.09 11.00
CA ILE A 84 4.24 -1.24 11.22
C ILE A 84 4.89 0.02 11.75
N THR A 85 4.53 1.19 11.21
CA THR A 85 5.21 2.48 11.47
C THR A 85 4.95 2.99 12.87
N GLU A 86 6.00 3.49 13.50
CA GLU A 86 6.02 4.06 14.84
C GLU A 86 6.64 5.47 14.82
N PRO A 87 6.37 6.32 15.83
CA PRO A 87 6.90 7.68 15.86
C PRO A 87 8.43 7.78 15.73
N GLY A 88 9.16 6.76 16.20
CA GLY A 88 10.61 6.69 16.13
C GLY A 88 11.16 5.72 15.08
N ALA A 89 10.29 5.05 14.31
CA ALA A 89 10.68 3.99 13.38
C ALA A 89 9.73 3.92 12.16
N GLY A 90 10.28 4.10 10.96
CA GLY A 90 9.57 4.01 9.68
C GLY A 90 10.39 3.27 8.63
N SER A 91 11.42 3.92 8.07
CA SER A 91 12.28 3.29 7.05
C SER A 91 13.19 2.19 7.61
N ASP A 92 13.62 2.34 8.85
CA ASP A 92 14.41 1.37 9.61
C ASP A 92 13.73 0.01 9.78
N VAL A 93 12.39 -0.05 9.79
CA VAL A 93 11.66 -1.33 9.86
C VAL A 93 11.41 -2.01 8.51
N GLU A 94 11.86 -1.38 7.43
CA GLU A 94 11.72 -1.87 6.06
C GLU A 94 13.06 -2.23 5.38
N GLU A 95 14.16 -1.89 6.03
CA GLU A 95 15.53 -2.03 5.53
C GLU A 95 16.37 -2.87 6.49
N THR A 96 17.29 -3.68 5.94
CA THR A 96 17.95 -4.76 6.69
C THR A 96 18.91 -4.23 7.76
N GLU A 97 19.74 -3.24 7.44
CA GLU A 97 20.70 -2.65 8.39
C GLU A 97 20.01 -1.73 9.40
N GLY A 98 19.03 -0.95 8.93
CA GLY A 98 18.19 -0.07 9.73
C GLY A 98 17.40 -0.80 10.80
N GLY A 99 16.98 -2.05 10.54
CA GLY A 99 16.24 -2.86 11.50
C GLY A 99 16.97 -3.03 12.83
N ALA A 100 18.30 -3.16 12.79
CA ALA A 100 19.13 -3.30 13.98
C ALA A 100 19.17 -2.02 14.85
N LEU A 101 18.92 -0.86 14.24
CA LEU A 101 18.94 0.45 14.89
C LEU A 101 17.54 0.98 15.20
N ALA A 102 16.49 0.24 14.82
CA ALA A 102 15.12 0.70 14.89
C ALA A 102 14.66 0.94 16.34
N LYS A 103 14.17 2.15 16.62
CA LYS A 103 13.71 2.54 17.96
C LYS A 103 12.24 2.20 18.15
N LEU A 104 11.98 0.90 18.24
CA LEU A 104 10.64 0.34 18.42
C LEU A 104 10.14 0.51 19.86
N VAL A 105 8.99 1.14 20.01
CA VAL A 105 8.23 1.35 21.26
C VAL A 105 7.07 0.38 21.42
N THR A 106 6.59 -0.29 20.37
CA THR A 106 5.50 -1.28 20.52
C THR A 106 6.01 -2.63 20.95
N THR A 107 5.61 -3.08 22.14
CA THR A 107 6.06 -4.32 22.79
C THR A 107 4.90 -5.27 23.09
N ALA A 108 5.17 -6.57 22.96
CA ALA A 108 4.26 -7.63 23.36
C ALA A 108 4.89 -8.43 24.51
N LYS A 109 4.34 -8.25 25.72
CA LYS A 109 4.73 -9.01 26.91
C LYS A 109 3.96 -10.32 26.96
N HIS A 110 4.65 -11.44 27.16
CA HIS A 110 3.99 -12.73 27.32
C HIS A 110 3.19 -12.77 28.65
N ALA A 111 1.93 -13.19 28.58
CA ALA A 111 1.00 -13.32 29.72
C ALA A 111 0.42 -14.74 29.75
N PRO A 112 1.21 -15.75 30.15
CA PRO A 112 0.82 -17.15 30.09
C PRO A 112 -0.42 -17.46 30.94
N GLU A 113 -0.57 -16.79 32.08
CA GLU A 113 -1.72 -16.91 32.97
C GLU A 113 -3.05 -16.48 32.33
N LYS A 114 -2.98 -15.66 31.27
CA LYS A 114 -4.15 -15.26 30.47
C LYS A 114 -4.24 -16.00 29.13
N GLY A 115 -3.23 -16.79 28.76
CA GLY A 115 -3.17 -17.50 27.48
C GLY A 115 -2.90 -16.59 26.28
N GLY A 116 -2.03 -15.59 26.43
CA GLY A 116 -1.72 -14.66 25.35
C GLY A 116 -0.61 -13.66 25.65
N TYR A 117 -0.77 -12.44 25.14
CA TYR A 117 0.19 -11.35 25.23
C TYR A 117 -0.52 -10.06 25.69
N ILE A 118 0.24 -9.17 26.32
CA ILE A 118 -0.18 -7.80 26.62
C ILE A 118 0.62 -6.88 25.71
N LEU A 119 -0.09 -6.15 24.85
CA LEU A 119 0.47 -5.22 23.88
C LEU A 119 0.46 -3.79 24.43
N ASN A 120 1.60 -3.13 24.39
CA ASN A 120 1.77 -1.73 24.76
C ASN A 120 2.52 -0.98 23.65
N GLY A 121 2.16 0.27 23.38
CA GLY A 121 2.89 1.14 22.47
C GLY A 121 2.01 1.97 21.57
N ARG A 122 2.58 2.42 20.45
CA ARG A 122 1.93 3.37 19.56
C ARG A 122 2.40 3.21 18.12
N LYS A 123 1.44 3.20 17.20
CA LYS A 123 1.67 3.24 15.75
C LYS A 123 1.20 4.56 15.19
N CYS A 124 1.79 5.04 14.09
CA CYS A 124 1.40 6.29 13.44
C CYS A 124 1.32 6.15 11.93
N PHE A 125 0.60 7.06 11.28
CA PHE A 125 0.35 7.05 9.83
C PHE A 125 -0.31 5.76 9.32
N ILE A 126 -1.15 5.12 10.14
CA ILE A 126 -1.81 3.87 9.77
C ILE A 126 -3.00 4.19 8.87
N SER A 127 -2.87 3.85 7.60
CA SER A 127 -3.96 3.97 6.63
C SER A 127 -5.17 3.19 7.13
N ASP A 128 -6.33 3.85 7.11
CA ASP A 128 -7.61 3.34 7.60
C ASP A 128 -7.65 2.97 9.08
N GLY A 129 -6.65 3.37 9.88
CA GLY A 129 -6.58 3.07 11.30
C GLY A 129 -7.82 3.50 12.09
N ALA A 130 -8.38 4.67 11.77
CA ALA A 130 -9.58 5.19 12.44
C ALA A 130 -10.85 4.39 12.13
N ILE A 131 -10.89 3.66 11.01
CA ILE A 131 -12.11 2.98 10.53
C ILE A 131 -12.00 1.45 10.51
N ALA A 132 -10.80 0.87 10.58
CA ALA A 132 -10.60 -0.57 10.50
C ALA A 132 -11.26 -1.33 11.66
N ASP A 133 -11.95 -2.43 11.35
CA ASP A 133 -12.52 -3.37 12.32
C ASP A 133 -11.44 -4.26 12.93
N LYS A 134 -10.40 -4.60 12.17
CA LYS A 134 -9.21 -5.32 12.65
C LYS A 134 -7.92 -4.69 12.14
N VAL A 135 -6.85 -4.80 12.91
CA VAL A 135 -5.53 -4.28 12.57
C VAL A 135 -4.50 -5.39 12.72
N THR A 136 -3.67 -5.60 11.70
CA THR A 136 -2.46 -6.40 11.82
C THR A 136 -1.34 -5.51 12.38
N VAL A 137 -0.90 -5.80 13.60
CA VAL A 137 0.03 -4.97 14.36
C VAL A 137 1.33 -5.73 14.57
N PHE A 138 2.45 -5.11 14.19
CA PHE A 138 3.77 -5.68 14.40
C PHE A 138 4.38 -5.12 15.67
N ALA A 139 4.77 -6.00 16.59
CA ALA A 139 5.38 -5.62 17.86
C ALA A 139 6.54 -6.55 18.18
N LYS A 140 7.56 -6.01 18.83
CA LYS A 140 8.68 -6.83 19.33
C LYS A 140 8.26 -7.48 20.64
N LEU A 141 8.83 -8.63 20.97
CA LEU A 141 8.62 -9.21 22.28
C LEU A 141 9.31 -8.37 23.35
N GLU A 142 8.74 -8.31 24.56
CA GLU A 142 9.29 -7.53 25.67
C GLU A 142 10.75 -7.95 25.96
N ASN A 143 11.64 -6.97 26.10
CA ASN A 143 13.09 -7.15 26.30
C ASN A 143 13.87 -7.80 25.13
N GLU A 144 13.26 -7.93 23.95
CA GLU A 144 13.93 -8.39 22.73
C GLU A 144 14.06 -7.25 21.70
N GLY A 145 14.80 -7.48 20.62
CA GLY A 145 14.96 -6.57 19.48
C GLY A 145 14.00 -6.85 18.33
N ILE A 146 14.24 -6.26 17.16
CA ILE A 146 13.39 -6.41 15.98
C ILE A 146 13.36 -7.85 15.44
N GLU A 147 14.39 -8.66 15.72
CA GLU A 147 14.42 -10.08 15.37
C GLU A 147 13.26 -10.87 16.01
N SER A 148 12.72 -10.35 17.11
CA SER A 148 11.55 -10.93 17.79
C SER A 148 10.21 -10.48 17.22
N TRP A 149 10.21 -9.63 16.17
CA TRP A 149 8.98 -9.04 15.65
C TRP A 149 7.95 -10.11 15.38
N THR A 150 6.75 -9.88 15.90
CA THR A 150 5.62 -10.79 15.77
C THR A 150 4.42 -9.98 15.29
N CYS A 151 3.66 -10.57 14.38
CA CYS A 151 2.42 -9.99 13.90
C CYS A 151 1.25 -10.47 14.77
N PHE A 152 0.46 -9.52 15.25
CA PHE A 152 -0.71 -9.74 16.08
C PHE A 152 -1.94 -9.16 15.39
N LEU A 153 -3.09 -9.79 15.60
CA LEU A 153 -4.38 -9.29 15.14
C LEU A 153 -5.10 -8.60 16.30
N VAL A 154 -5.28 -7.30 16.19
CA VAL A 154 -6.03 -6.48 17.18
C VAL A 154 -7.40 -6.16 16.61
N GLU A 155 -8.44 -6.28 17.40
CA GLU A 155 -9.82 -5.98 16.98
C GLU A 155 -10.29 -4.67 17.59
N ARG A 156 -11.08 -3.90 16.83
CA ARG A 156 -11.73 -2.69 17.33
C ARG A 156 -12.61 -3.03 18.53
N GLY A 157 -12.49 -2.23 19.58
CA GLY A 157 -13.23 -2.42 20.84
C GLY A 157 -12.54 -3.35 21.85
N MET A 158 -11.36 -3.91 21.54
CA MET A 158 -10.53 -4.53 22.57
C MET A 158 -10.13 -3.48 23.62
N GLN A 159 -10.25 -3.84 24.89
CA GLN A 159 -9.92 -2.94 26.00
C GLN A 159 -8.45 -2.48 25.90
N GLY A 160 -8.22 -1.17 26.06
CA GLY A 160 -6.90 -0.55 25.96
C GLY A 160 -6.49 -0.15 24.54
N PHE A 161 -7.21 -0.59 23.51
CA PHE A 161 -6.97 -0.15 22.13
C PHE A 161 -7.78 1.12 21.84
N SER A 162 -7.10 2.16 21.35
CA SER A 162 -7.75 3.39 20.94
C SER A 162 -7.10 4.01 19.70
N VAL A 163 -7.89 4.82 18.99
CA VAL A 163 -7.42 5.63 17.88
C VAL A 163 -7.03 6.99 18.46
N GLY A 164 -5.80 7.42 18.19
CA GLY A 164 -5.28 8.74 18.57
C GLY A 164 -5.69 9.79 17.54
N ARG A 165 -4.74 10.62 17.12
CA ARG A 165 -4.99 11.65 16.10
C ARG A 165 -5.10 11.06 14.69
N SER A 166 -5.96 11.67 13.87
CA SER A 166 -5.99 11.45 12.41
C SER A 166 -5.30 12.61 11.69
N GLU A 167 -4.44 12.27 10.73
CA GLU A 167 -3.53 13.22 10.10
C GLU A 167 -4.20 14.02 8.97
N ARG A 168 -3.96 15.34 8.97
CA ARG A 168 -4.36 16.25 7.87
C ARG A 168 -3.25 16.27 6.82
N LYS A 169 -3.49 15.54 5.72
CA LYS A 169 -2.51 15.29 4.66
C LYS A 169 -2.64 16.26 3.48
N LEU A 170 -1.54 16.48 2.76
CA LEU A 170 -1.51 17.23 1.49
C LEU A 170 -2.40 16.58 0.42
N GLY A 171 -2.19 15.27 0.19
CA GLY A 171 -2.90 14.45 -0.79
C GLY A 171 -3.54 13.23 -0.12
N GLN A 172 -4.26 12.46 -0.92
CA GLN A 172 -4.97 11.23 -0.55
C GLN A 172 -5.90 11.43 0.65
N ARG A 173 -6.53 12.62 0.71
CA ARG A 173 -7.28 13.13 1.87
C ARG A 173 -8.53 12.32 2.21
N ALA A 174 -9.06 11.54 1.26
CA ALA A 174 -10.21 10.67 1.47
C ALA A 174 -9.86 9.37 2.23
N SER A 175 -8.59 8.94 2.21
CA SER A 175 -8.13 7.84 3.06
C SER A 175 -7.69 8.42 4.41
N ASP A 176 -8.07 7.73 5.48
CA ASP A 176 -7.62 8.06 6.82
C ASP A 176 -6.13 7.70 6.98
N ALA A 177 -5.41 8.42 7.85
CA ALA A 177 -4.12 7.99 8.34
C ALA A 177 -4.04 8.35 9.81
N SER A 178 -4.03 7.35 10.69
CA SER A 178 -4.25 7.57 12.11
C SER A 178 -3.13 7.02 12.99
N GLU A 179 -3.02 7.63 14.16
CA GLU A 179 -2.32 7.09 15.29
C GLU A 179 -3.14 5.98 15.95
N LEU A 180 -2.50 4.87 16.31
CA LEU A 180 -3.11 3.78 17.06
C LEU A 180 -2.37 3.62 18.38
N ILE A 181 -3.11 3.58 19.48
CA ILE A 181 -2.57 3.52 20.84
C ILE A 181 -2.96 2.17 21.45
N PHE A 182 -1.98 1.51 22.04
CA PHE A 182 -2.13 0.25 22.74
C PHE A 182 -1.71 0.46 24.20
N ASP A 183 -2.67 0.45 25.12
CA ASP A 183 -2.44 0.51 26.55
C ASP A 183 -2.93 -0.79 27.19
N ASN A 184 -1.99 -1.68 27.49
CA ASN A 184 -2.23 -2.98 28.10
C ASN A 184 -3.29 -3.84 27.38
N VAL A 185 -3.27 -3.84 26.05
CA VAL A 185 -4.23 -4.58 25.23
C VAL A 185 -3.94 -6.08 25.31
N PHE A 186 -4.89 -6.85 25.82
CA PHE A 186 -4.74 -8.30 25.86
C PHE A 186 -5.03 -8.95 24.49
N ILE A 187 -4.04 -9.66 23.97
CA ILE A 187 -4.08 -10.39 22.70
C ILE A 187 -4.03 -11.89 22.97
N PRO A 188 -5.11 -12.65 22.73
CA PRO A 188 -5.10 -14.09 22.95
C PRO A 188 -4.19 -14.81 21.95
N ASN A 189 -3.67 -15.99 22.32
CA ASN A 189 -2.79 -16.77 21.44
C ASN A 189 -3.35 -17.05 20.04
N LYS A 190 -4.69 -17.14 19.90
CA LYS A 190 -5.38 -17.32 18.62
C LYS A 190 -5.21 -16.13 17.64
N ASN A 191 -4.85 -14.95 18.16
CA ASN A 191 -4.66 -13.71 17.41
C ASN A 191 -3.19 -13.46 17.02
N VAL A 192 -2.25 -14.34 17.40
CA VAL A 192 -0.90 -14.35 16.81
C VAL A 192 -1.01 -14.79 15.34
N VAL A 193 -0.40 -14.01 14.43
CA VAL A 193 -0.41 -14.24 12.98
C VAL A 193 0.91 -14.89 12.56
N GLY A 194 0.82 -16.09 11.96
CA GLY A 194 2.00 -16.89 11.66
C GLY A 194 2.64 -17.47 12.91
N LYS A 195 3.98 -17.52 12.94
CA LYS A 195 4.76 -18.01 14.09
C LYS A 195 5.24 -16.83 14.93
N LEU A 196 5.55 -17.09 16.19
CA LEU A 196 6.30 -16.10 16.98
C LEU A 196 7.63 -15.80 16.29
N ARG A 197 8.06 -14.54 16.35
CA ARG A 197 9.31 -14.04 15.75
C ARG A 197 9.38 -14.17 14.21
N SER A 198 8.26 -14.44 13.53
CA SER A 198 8.22 -14.47 12.06
C SER A 198 7.78 -13.14 11.43
N GLY A 199 7.61 -12.08 12.23
CA GLY A 199 7.11 -10.78 11.77
C GLY A 199 7.99 -10.14 10.72
N TRP A 200 9.32 -10.26 10.82
CA TRP A 200 10.23 -9.74 9.80
C TRP A 200 9.98 -10.35 8.41
N ALA A 201 9.89 -11.68 8.34
CA ALA A 201 9.64 -12.40 7.11
C ALA A 201 8.24 -12.08 6.52
N ILE A 202 7.23 -11.98 7.39
CA ILE A 202 5.87 -11.60 6.97
C ILE A 202 5.88 -10.17 6.42
N ASN A 203 6.48 -9.21 7.11
CA ASN A 203 6.55 -7.81 6.67
C ASN A 203 7.21 -7.71 5.29
N ARG A 204 8.37 -8.33 5.07
CA ARG A 204 9.05 -8.32 3.76
C ARG A 204 8.21 -8.93 2.65
N ASN A 205 7.50 -10.03 2.93
CA ASN A 205 6.60 -10.62 1.95
C ASN A 205 5.42 -9.70 1.62
N VAL A 206 4.86 -9.00 2.62
CA VAL A 206 3.80 -8.01 2.43
C VAL A 206 4.29 -6.85 1.56
N LEU A 207 5.45 -6.26 1.87
CA LEU A 207 6.02 -5.16 1.06
C LEU A 207 6.28 -5.59 -0.39
N ASN A 208 6.82 -6.79 -0.61
CA ASN A 208 7.01 -7.32 -1.97
C ASN A 208 5.67 -7.49 -2.70
N TYR A 209 4.62 -7.87 -1.99
CA TYR A 209 3.27 -8.04 -2.53
C TYR A 209 2.59 -6.70 -2.86
N SER A 210 2.75 -5.67 -2.02
CA SER A 210 2.04 -4.39 -2.12
C SER A 210 2.75 -3.34 -2.97
N ARG A 211 4.09 -3.34 -3.05
CA ARG A 211 4.87 -2.35 -3.82
C ARG A 211 4.44 -2.20 -5.30
N PRO A 212 4.19 -3.28 -6.08
CA PRO A 212 3.71 -3.15 -7.45
C PRO A 212 2.33 -2.51 -7.53
N VAL A 213 1.47 -2.76 -6.53
CA VAL A 213 0.12 -2.18 -6.44
C VAL A 213 0.21 -0.68 -6.16
N VAL A 214 1.08 -0.25 -5.26
CA VAL A 214 1.36 1.19 -5.04
C VAL A 214 1.97 1.84 -6.28
N GLY A 215 2.87 1.14 -6.99
CA GLY A 215 3.37 1.59 -8.28
C GLY A 215 2.23 1.82 -9.29
N ALA A 216 1.25 0.92 -9.33
CA ALA A 216 0.07 1.06 -10.17
C ALA A 216 -0.85 2.22 -9.76
N MET A 217 -1.05 2.45 -8.45
CA MET A 217 -1.75 3.64 -7.96
C MET A 217 -1.04 4.93 -8.41
N ALA A 218 0.28 4.99 -8.28
CA ALA A 218 1.06 6.13 -8.74
C ALA A 218 0.89 6.34 -10.25
N LEU A 219 1.03 5.27 -11.04
CA LEU A 219 0.78 5.30 -12.48
C LEU A 219 -0.62 5.85 -12.81
N GLY A 220 -1.65 5.45 -12.07
CA GLY A 220 -2.99 5.99 -12.21
C GLY A 220 -3.06 7.49 -11.99
N HIS A 221 -2.41 8.02 -10.94
CA HIS A 221 -2.33 9.48 -10.73
C HIS A 221 -1.71 10.21 -11.93
N GLY A 222 -0.56 9.72 -12.42
CA GLY A 222 0.13 10.29 -13.57
C GLY A 222 -0.70 10.19 -14.85
N ARG A 223 -1.35 9.04 -15.09
CA ARG A 223 -2.23 8.81 -16.24
C ARG A 223 -3.44 9.74 -16.22
N GLY A 224 -4.11 9.86 -15.08
CA GLY A 224 -5.26 10.76 -14.93
C GLY A 224 -4.88 12.23 -15.13
N ALA A 225 -3.70 12.66 -14.66
CA ALA A 225 -3.19 14.00 -14.93
C ALA A 225 -2.91 14.23 -16.42
N PHE A 226 -2.24 13.26 -17.07
CA PHE A 226 -1.93 13.31 -18.50
C PHE A 226 -3.20 13.36 -19.36
N GLU A 227 -4.20 12.53 -19.08
CA GLU A 227 -5.45 12.49 -19.86
C GLU A 227 -6.21 13.81 -19.78
N ARG A 228 -6.31 14.41 -18.59
CA ARG A 228 -6.94 15.73 -18.40
C ARG A 228 -6.16 16.85 -19.09
N CYS A 229 -4.83 16.82 -19.01
CA CYS A 229 -3.96 17.76 -19.72
C CYS A 229 -4.11 17.62 -21.25
N LEU A 230 -4.13 16.39 -21.77
CA LEU A 230 -4.29 16.14 -23.20
C LEU A 230 -5.64 16.66 -23.70
N GLU A 231 -6.71 16.45 -22.95
CA GLU A 231 -8.03 17.00 -23.27
C GLU A 231 -8.03 18.53 -23.23
N PHE A 232 -7.40 19.13 -22.23
CA PHE A 232 -7.23 20.59 -22.15
C PHE A 232 -6.49 21.13 -23.38
N CYS A 233 -5.35 20.56 -23.74
CA CYS A 233 -4.56 21.00 -24.89
C CYS A 233 -5.33 20.91 -26.21
N ARG A 234 -6.26 19.94 -26.36
CA ARG A 234 -7.13 19.80 -27.54
C ARG A 234 -8.19 20.88 -27.64
N LYS A 235 -8.67 21.42 -26.52
CA LYS A 235 -9.79 22.36 -26.48
C LYS A 235 -9.34 23.81 -26.37
N THR A 236 -8.21 24.05 -25.71
CA THR A 236 -7.70 25.39 -25.42
C THR A 236 -7.00 25.99 -26.63
N TYR A 237 -7.33 27.24 -26.96
CA TYR A 237 -6.60 28.03 -27.95
C TYR A 237 -5.49 28.84 -27.28
N LEU A 238 -4.32 28.87 -27.92
CA LEU A 238 -3.26 29.83 -27.65
C LEU A 238 -3.04 30.62 -28.95
N GLY A 239 -3.41 31.89 -28.96
CA GLY A 239 -3.41 32.69 -30.18
C GLY A 239 -4.34 32.08 -31.26
N PRO A 240 -3.85 31.81 -32.49
CA PRO A 240 -4.70 31.37 -33.60
C PRO A 240 -4.94 29.85 -33.68
N LYS A 241 -4.31 29.04 -32.83
CA LYS A 241 -4.33 27.57 -32.91
C LYS A 241 -4.64 26.94 -31.56
N HIS A 242 -5.09 25.69 -31.57
CA HIS A 242 -5.18 24.91 -30.35
C HIS A 242 -3.79 24.66 -29.75
N LEU A 243 -3.73 24.55 -28.42
CA LEU A 243 -2.48 24.33 -27.69
C LEU A 243 -1.79 23.04 -28.14
N ILE A 244 -2.55 21.99 -28.49
CA ILE A 244 -2.01 20.73 -29.03
C ILE A 244 -1.34 20.86 -30.40
N GLU A 245 -1.54 21.96 -31.13
CA GLU A 245 -0.93 22.17 -32.45
C GLU A 245 0.51 22.71 -32.37
N TYR A 246 0.97 23.12 -31.19
CA TYR A 246 2.34 23.59 -30.97
C TYR A 246 3.28 22.40 -30.80
N GLN A 247 4.39 22.38 -31.54
CA GLN A 247 5.34 21.26 -31.56
C GLN A 247 5.91 20.96 -30.17
N ASP A 248 6.25 21.98 -29.38
CA ASP A 248 6.80 21.80 -28.04
C ASP A 248 5.80 21.08 -27.10
N VAL A 249 4.51 21.40 -27.23
CA VAL A 249 3.43 20.73 -26.48
C VAL A 249 3.29 19.27 -26.93
N GLN A 250 3.40 18.98 -28.23
CA GLN A 250 3.33 17.62 -28.76
C GLN A 250 4.49 16.75 -28.26
N LEU A 251 5.70 17.31 -28.24
CA LEU A 251 6.89 16.63 -27.72
C LEU A 251 6.75 16.33 -26.24
N GLU A 252 6.29 17.28 -25.42
CA GLU A 252 6.10 17.07 -24.00
C GLU A 252 4.99 16.03 -23.71
N LEU A 253 3.87 16.08 -24.44
CA LEU A 253 2.82 15.06 -24.35
C LEU A 253 3.34 13.66 -24.74
N ALA A 254 4.19 13.57 -25.77
CA ALA A 254 4.80 12.30 -26.18
C ALA A 254 5.72 11.73 -25.10
N ASP A 255 6.58 12.56 -24.49
CA ASP A 255 7.48 12.14 -23.41
C ASP A 255 6.72 11.66 -22.16
N MET A 256 5.65 12.36 -21.79
CA MET A 256 4.76 11.94 -20.70
C MET A 256 4.14 10.56 -21.00
N ALA A 257 3.58 10.38 -22.20
CA ALA A 257 2.96 9.12 -22.61
C ALA A 257 3.97 7.95 -22.61
N MET A 258 5.16 8.15 -23.19
CA MET A 258 6.22 7.14 -23.21
C MET A 258 6.66 6.75 -21.80
N SER A 259 6.81 7.72 -20.90
CA SER A 259 7.22 7.48 -19.51
C SER A 259 6.17 6.65 -18.76
N LEU A 260 4.87 6.99 -18.91
CA LEU A 260 3.77 6.22 -18.32
C LEU A 260 3.73 4.78 -18.87
N TRP A 261 3.98 4.58 -20.16
CA TRP A 261 4.04 3.24 -20.78
C TRP A 261 5.21 2.41 -20.26
N ALA A 262 6.38 3.02 -20.07
CA ALA A 262 7.53 2.38 -19.44
C ALA A 262 7.20 1.95 -18.00
N ALA A 263 6.54 2.82 -17.23
CA ALA A 263 6.14 2.53 -15.85
C ALA A 263 5.15 1.37 -15.77
N ARG A 264 4.12 1.38 -16.64
CA ARG A 264 3.15 0.28 -16.74
C ARG A 264 3.81 -1.04 -17.08
N SER A 265 4.73 -1.04 -18.04
CA SER A 265 5.48 -2.23 -18.44
C SER A 265 6.25 -2.84 -17.27
N MET A 266 6.92 -2.00 -16.45
CA MET A 266 7.66 -2.45 -15.28
C MET A 266 6.76 -3.03 -14.19
N ILE A 267 5.62 -2.38 -13.90
CA ILE A 267 4.62 -2.88 -12.96
C ILE A 267 4.10 -4.25 -13.41
N TRP A 268 3.69 -4.36 -14.68
CA TRP A 268 3.14 -5.60 -15.22
C TRP A 268 4.19 -6.72 -15.23
N HIS A 269 5.46 -6.40 -15.52
CA HIS A 269 6.55 -7.35 -15.39
C HIS A 269 6.67 -7.89 -13.96
N SER A 270 6.61 -7.02 -12.95
CA SER A 270 6.63 -7.42 -11.54
C SER A 270 5.42 -8.27 -11.16
N CYS A 271 4.22 -7.91 -11.62
CA CYS A 271 2.98 -8.60 -11.30
C CYS A 271 2.81 -9.96 -12.02
N LYS A 272 3.55 -10.21 -13.11
CA LYS A 272 3.49 -11.50 -13.85
C LYS A 272 4.41 -12.58 -13.27
N GLN A 273 5.29 -12.22 -12.33
CA GLN A 273 6.15 -13.18 -11.67
C GLN A 273 5.32 -14.15 -10.82
N PHE A 274 5.73 -15.43 -10.77
CA PHE A 274 5.05 -16.45 -9.94
C PHE A 274 5.10 -16.11 -8.45
N ARG A 275 6.20 -15.48 -8.02
CA ARG A 275 6.40 -14.93 -6.68
C ARG A 275 6.76 -13.46 -6.78
N CYS A 276 6.32 -12.65 -5.82
CA CYS A 276 6.77 -11.27 -5.68
C CYS A 276 8.24 -11.23 -5.22
N TYR A 277 9.13 -10.81 -6.12
CA TYR A 277 10.55 -10.61 -5.82
C TYR A 277 10.81 -9.18 -5.37
N GLN A 278 11.72 -9.01 -4.40
CA GLN A 278 12.07 -7.71 -3.84
C GLN A 278 12.57 -6.72 -4.91
N SER A 279 13.46 -7.17 -5.81
CA SER A 279 14.02 -6.35 -6.87
C SER A 279 12.95 -5.85 -7.85
N ALA A 280 12.18 -6.75 -8.45
CA ALA A 280 11.12 -6.39 -9.38
C ALA A 280 10.07 -5.46 -8.75
N SER A 281 9.67 -5.76 -7.51
CA SER A 281 8.64 -5.01 -6.79
C SER A 281 9.11 -3.59 -6.41
N ALA A 282 10.35 -3.49 -5.89
CA ALA A 282 10.96 -2.20 -5.55
C ALA A 282 11.20 -1.33 -6.79
N SER A 283 11.72 -1.92 -7.88
CA SER A 283 11.93 -1.22 -9.15
C SER A 283 10.62 -0.65 -9.69
N ALA A 284 9.57 -1.47 -9.76
CA ALA A 284 8.25 -1.05 -10.23
C ALA A 284 7.71 0.13 -9.42
N LYS A 285 7.79 0.08 -8.09
CA LYS A 285 7.29 1.14 -7.21
C LYS A 285 8.07 2.44 -7.37
N VAL A 286 9.41 2.37 -7.38
CA VAL A 286 10.26 3.57 -7.50
C VAL A 286 10.07 4.24 -8.85
N PHE A 287 10.19 3.47 -9.94
CA PHE A 287 10.10 4.02 -11.28
C PHE A 287 8.73 4.63 -11.54
N ALA A 288 7.65 3.93 -11.15
CA ALA A 288 6.29 4.43 -11.36
C ALA A 288 5.98 5.66 -10.53
N SER A 289 6.38 5.71 -9.25
CA SER A 289 6.11 6.87 -8.39
C SER A 289 6.89 8.12 -8.78
N ASP A 290 8.17 7.99 -9.15
CA ASP A 290 8.95 9.12 -9.67
C ASP A 290 8.40 9.62 -11.02
N THR A 291 8.04 8.68 -11.92
CA THR A 291 7.43 9.00 -13.21
C THR A 291 6.09 9.72 -13.05
N ALA A 292 5.21 9.20 -12.20
CA ALA A 292 3.88 9.77 -11.98
C ALA A 292 3.96 11.19 -11.44
N PHE A 293 4.82 11.43 -10.45
CA PHE A 293 4.99 12.77 -9.89
C PHE A 293 5.51 13.76 -10.95
N LYS A 294 6.50 13.34 -11.76
CA LYS A 294 7.00 14.16 -12.88
C LYS A 294 5.90 14.48 -13.89
N VAL A 295 5.13 13.48 -14.33
CA VAL A 295 4.04 13.66 -15.29
C VAL A 295 2.95 14.57 -14.73
N CYS A 296 2.55 14.41 -13.47
CA CYS A 296 1.61 15.32 -12.83
C CYS A 296 2.13 16.77 -12.83
N ASN A 297 3.43 16.96 -12.59
CA ASN A 297 4.03 18.29 -12.61
C ASN A 297 4.02 18.91 -14.02
N GLN A 298 4.44 18.15 -15.03
CA GLN A 298 4.42 18.58 -16.44
C GLN A 298 3.00 18.91 -16.93
N ALA A 299 2.02 18.13 -16.51
CA ALA A 299 0.61 18.41 -16.78
C ALA A 299 0.15 19.75 -16.16
N MET A 300 0.61 20.07 -14.94
CA MET A 300 0.32 21.38 -14.34
C MET A 300 0.97 22.53 -15.13
N GLU A 301 2.24 22.38 -15.53
CA GLU A 301 2.96 23.40 -16.31
C GLU A 301 2.29 23.67 -17.67
N LEU A 302 1.96 22.63 -18.43
CA LEU A 302 1.29 22.77 -19.73
C LEU A 302 -0.09 23.43 -19.64
N MET A 303 -0.79 23.25 -18.51
CA MET A 303 -2.08 23.87 -18.27
C MET A 303 -1.97 25.28 -17.67
N GLY A 304 -0.79 25.72 -17.25
CA GLY A 304 -0.58 27.00 -16.56
C GLY A 304 -1.51 27.16 -15.35
N ASP A 305 -2.10 28.35 -15.21
CA ASP A 305 -3.03 28.65 -14.09
C ASP A 305 -4.22 27.69 -14.03
N HIS A 306 -4.65 27.12 -15.16
CA HIS A 306 -5.73 26.12 -15.19
C HIS A 306 -5.33 24.81 -14.49
N GLY A 307 -4.06 24.44 -14.52
CA GLY A 307 -3.54 23.27 -13.80
C GLY A 307 -3.69 23.40 -12.27
N TYR A 308 -3.75 24.63 -11.77
CA TYR A 308 -3.90 24.95 -10.35
C TYR A 308 -5.37 24.95 -9.87
N LEU A 309 -6.34 24.96 -10.78
CA LEU A 309 -7.75 25.01 -10.43
C LEU A 309 -8.28 23.62 -10.09
N HIS A 310 -8.99 23.51 -8.95
CA HIS A 310 -9.66 22.28 -8.53
C HIS A 310 -10.60 21.68 -9.58
N ALA A 311 -11.21 22.53 -10.43
CA ALA A 311 -12.14 22.09 -11.47
C ALA A 311 -11.50 21.15 -12.50
N HIS A 312 -10.18 21.28 -12.74
CA HIS A 312 -9.44 20.43 -13.66
C HIS A 312 -8.83 19.20 -12.99
N GLY A 313 -8.77 19.14 -11.65
CA GLY A 313 -8.35 17.96 -10.90
C GLY A 313 -6.87 17.53 -11.06
N VAL A 314 -6.05 18.27 -11.83
CA VAL A 314 -4.62 17.94 -12.03
C VAL A 314 -3.81 18.23 -10.76
N GLU A 315 -4.04 19.36 -10.08
CA GLU A 315 -3.44 19.63 -8.78
C GLU A 315 -3.71 18.53 -7.74
N ARG A 316 -4.90 17.91 -7.79
CA ARG A 316 -5.25 16.78 -6.92
C ARG A 316 -4.37 15.56 -7.23
N ALA A 317 -4.25 15.20 -8.50
CA ALA A 317 -3.38 14.10 -8.93
C ALA A 317 -1.92 14.36 -8.53
N TRP A 318 -1.44 15.60 -8.64
CA TRP A 318 -0.11 15.99 -8.18
C TRP A 318 0.07 15.81 -6.66
N ARG A 319 -0.87 16.33 -5.84
CA ARG A 319 -0.84 16.18 -4.38
C ARG A 319 -0.91 14.71 -3.96
N ASP A 320 -1.74 13.91 -4.63
CA ASP A 320 -1.92 12.48 -4.35
C ASP A 320 -0.68 11.67 -4.75
N ALA A 321 -0.04 11.98 -5.88
CA ALA A 321 1.17 11.33 -6.37
C ALA A 321 2.36 11.51 -5.43
N ARG A 322 2.49 12.68 -4.78
CA ARG A 322 3.63 13.00 -3.92
C ARG A 322 3.86 11.98 -2.80
N LEU A 323 2.78 11.48 -2.19
CA LEU A 323 2.88 10.52 -1.10
C LEU A 323 3.45 9.17 -1.56
N THR A 324 3.26 8.83 -2.85
CA THR A 324 3.67 7.52 -3.37
C THR A 324 5.16 7.28 -3.40
N GLN A 325 5.97 8.33 -3.31
CA GLN A 325 7.42 8.24 -3.20
C GLN A 325 7.91 7.96 -1.77
N ILE A 326 7.01 7.98 -0.76
CA ILE A 326 7.35 7.95 0.67
C ILE A 326 6.95 6.64 1.33
N TYR A 327 5.65 6.29 1.29
CA TYR A 327 5.14 5.07 1.92
C TYR A 327 5.46 3.81 1.11
N GLU A 328 5.26 2.62 1.72
CA GLU A 328 5.65 1.33 1.12
C GLU A 328 7.14 1.30 0.77
N GLY A 329 7.93 1.80 1.72
CA GLY A 329 9.34 2.12 1.58
C GLY A 329 9.54 3.41 0.82
N THR A 330 10.38 4.30 1.34
CA THR A 330 10.76 5.49 0.58
C THR A 330 11.44 5.06 -0.72
N ASN A 331 11.45 5.94 -1.72
CA ASN A 331 12.15 5.62 -2.96
C ASN A 331 13.66 5.43 -2.74
N GLN A 332 14.24 5.93 -1.65
CA GLN A 332 15.61 5.62 -1.22
C GLN A 332 15.72 4.19 -0.69
N ILE A 333 14.83 3.78 0.22
CA ILE A 333 14.82 2.40 0.75
C ILE A 333 14.58 1.38 -0.36
N ASN A 334 13.68 1.65 -1.29
CA ASN A 334 13.46 0.73 -2.41
C ASN A 334 14.67 0.62 -3.36
N ARG A 335 15.46 1.70 -3.53
CA ARG A 335 16.73 1.63 -4.27
C ARG A 335 17.77 0.77 -3.53
N LEU A 336 17.86 0.90 -2.20
CA LEU A 336 18.72 0.03 -1.39
C LEU A 336 18.26 -1.43 -1.47
N ALA A 337 16.95 -1.68 -1.38
CA ALA A 337 16.37 -3.01 -1.51
C ALA A 337 16.67 -3.65 -2.89
N LEU A 338 16.70 -2.85 -3.96
CA LEU A 338 17.13 -3.29 -5.28
C LEU A 338 18.63 -3.63 -5.30
N PHE A 339 19.47 -2.78 -4.71
CA PHE A 339 20.92 -2.96 -4.64
C PHE A 339 21.30 -4.22 -3.83
N GLU A 340 20.71 -4.41 -2.64
CA GLU A 340 20.88 -5.62 -1.81
C GLU A 340 20.61 -6.90 -2.62
N HIS A 341 19.55 -6.90 -3.43
CA HIS A 341 19.22 -8.07 -4.24
C HIS A 341 20.34 -8.40 -5.25
N HIS A 342 20.91 -7.38 -5.90
CA HIS A 342 22.00 -7.59 -6.87
C HIS A 342 23.28 -8.10 -6.21
N LEU A 343 23.59 -7.65 -4.99
CA LEU A 343 24.70 -8.19 -4.21
C LEU A 343 24.48 -9.65 -3.83
N SER A 344 23.24 -10.04 -3.52
CA SER A 344 22.93 -11.40 -3.10
C SER A 344 22.91 -12.44 -4.23
N THR A 345 22.85 -12.03 -5.49
CA THR A 345 22.67 -12.93 -6.66
C THR A 345 23.89 -13.03 -7.57
N ASP A 346 25.04 -12.41 -7.24
CA ASP A 346 26.23 -12.36 -8.10
C ASP A 346 25.94 -11.94 -9.57
N PHE A 347 24.90 -11.12 -9.81
CA PHE A 347 24.40 -10.78 -11.15
C PHE A 347 23.97 -11.97 -12.03
N LYS A 348 23.69 -13.14 -11.45
CA LYS A 348 23.10 -14.27 -12.19
C LYS A 348 21.59 -14.04 -12.33
N VAL A 349 21.22 -13.19 -13.29
CA VAL A 349 19.82 -12.96 -13.70
C VAL A 349 19.37 -14.04 -14.66
#